data_AF-A0A841CF34-F1
#
_entry.id   AF-A0A841CF34-F1
#
_cell.length_a   1.000
_cell.length_b   1.000
_cell.length_c   1.000
_cell.angle_alpha   90.00
_cell.angle_beta   90.00
_cell.angle_gamma   90.00
#
_symmetry.space_group_name_H-M   'P 1'
#
loop_
_entity.id
_entity.type
_entity.pdbx_description
1 polymer ?
#
loop_
_entity_poly.entity_id
_entity_poly.type
_entity_poly.pdbx_seq_one_letter_code
_entity_poly.pdbx_strand_id
1 'polypeptide(L)'
;MAATFNLTEIEKTGAQQCDAEFSPTVGVTLKVWPTKGIAEATGAGNQQISDTKVGARDAKLIKKGASDTLCAVAVEVRSSSRVDFIASANASLDEACDAATKLAEAVEPKLPK
;
A
#
# COMPACT_ATOMS: atom_id res chain seq x y z
N MET A 1 15.57 -17.06 -1.58
CA MET A 1 14.70 -16.17 -2.36
C MET A 1 15.11 -14.75 -2.00
N ALA A 2 15.61 -14.00 -2.98
CA ALA A 2 16.22 -12.69 -2.79
C ALA A 2 15.21 -11.69 -2.22
N ALA A 3 15.67 -10.80 -1.33
CA ALA A 3 14.87 -9.65 -0.91
C ALA A 3 14.63 -8.79 -2.16
N THR A 4 13.41 -8.82 -2.70
CA THR A 4 13.03 -8.05 -3.90
C THR A 4 13.19 -6.53 -3.67
N PHE A 5 13.22 -6.10 -2.41
CA PHE A 5 13.42 -4.70 -2.01
C PHE A 5 14.47 -4.61 -0.91
N ASN A 6 15.38 -3.64 -1.03
CA ASN A 6 16.31 -3.25 0.03
C ASN A 6 15.64 -2.21 0.93
N LEU A 7 14.55 -2.60 1.61
CA LEU A 7 13.88 -1.71 2.56
C LEU A 7 14.82 -1.36 3.71
N THR A 8 14.96 -0.06 4.00
CA THR A 8 15.71 0.44 5.15
C THR A 8 14.78 1.04 6.19
N GLU A 9 15.30 1.29 7.39
CA GLU A 9 14.55 1.94 8.48
C GLU A 9 13.18 1.31 8.77
N ILE A 10 13.12 -0.02 8.80
CA ILE A 10 11.87 -0.74 9.07
C ILE A 10 11.49 -0.53 10.53
N GLU A 11 10.41 0.21 10.78
CA GLU A 11 9.93 0.53 12.11
C GLU A 11 8.47 0.12 12.28
N LYS A 12 8.17 -0.47 13.44
CA LYS A 12 6.79 -0.71 13.85
C LYS A 12 6.26 0.53 14.57
N THR A 13 5.50 1.34 13.84
CA THR A 13 4.98 2.63 14.34
C THR A 13 3.59 2.51 14.97
N GLY A 14 2.98 1.32 14.96
CA GLY A 14 1.73 1.04 15.65
C GLY A 14 1.42 -0.44 15.78
N ALA A 15 0.28 -0.78 16.39
CA ALA A 15 -0.14 -2.17 16.56
C ALA A 15 -0.30 -2.91 15.21
N GLN A 16 -0.63 -2.16 14.15
CA GLN A 16 -1.01 -2.67 12.83
C GLN A 16 -0.32 -1.92 11.68
N GLN A 17 0.77 -1.21 11.98
CA GLN A 17 1.47 -0.38 11.01
C GLN A 17 2.97 -0.64 11.09
N CYS A 18 3.58 -0.77 9.92
CA CYS A 18 5.03 -0.72 9.74
C CYS A 18 5.35 0.35 8.70
N ASP A 19 6.39 1.13 8.98
CA ASP A 19 6.96 2.10 8.06
C ASP A 19 8.35 1.62 7.63
N ALA A 20 8.76 1.98 6.43
CA ALA A 20 10.10 1.72 5.92
C ALA A 20 10.44 2.72 4.81
N GLU A 21 11.73 2.87 4.55
CA GLU A 21 12.21 3.53 3.35
C GLU A 21 12.29 2.53 2.21
N PHE A 22 11.67 2.86 1.08
CA PHE A 22 11.78 2.08 -0.16
C PHE A 22 12.94 2.55 -1.03
N SER A 23 13.20 3.85 -1.00
CA SER A 23 14.37 4.51 -1.60
C SER A 23 14.60 5.85 -0.89
N PRO A 24 15.72 6.56 -1.14
CA PRO A 24 15.99 7.86 -0.51
C PRO A 24 14.92 8.94 -0.77
N THR A 25 14.06 8.75 -1.76
CA THR A 25 12.99 9.69 -2.14
C THR A 25 11.59 9.15 -1.89
N VAL A 26 11.45 7.91 -1.40
CA VAL A 26 10.17 7.21 -1.26
C VAL A 26 10.08 6.49 0.07
N GLY A 27 9.16 6.96 0.91
CA GLY A 27 8.71 6.26 2.11
C GLY A 27 7.54 5.34 1.80
N VAL A 28 7.48 4.19 2.46
CA VAL A 28 6.37 3.24 2.37
C VAL A 28 5.83 2.90 3.76
N THR A 29 4.51 2.75 3.81
CA THR A 29 3.77 2.33 4.99
C THR A 29 2.94 1.11 4.65
N LEU A 30 3.06 0.05 5.43
CA LEU A 30 2.16 -1.08 5.41
C LEU A 30 1.21 -0.95 6.59
N LYS A 31 -0.09 -0.91 6.31
CA LYS A 31 -1.13 -0.83 7.34
C LYS A 31 -2.13 -1.98 7.21
N VAL A 32 -2.35 -2.70 8.31
CA VAL A 32 -3.25 -3.84 8.37
C VAL A 32 -4.60 -3.42 8.95
N TRP A 33 -5.68 -3.79 8.28
CA TRP A 33 -7.05 -3.58 8.73
C TRP A 33 -7.76 -4.93 8.90
N PRO A 34 -7.78 -5.52 10.10
CA PRO A 34 -8.33 -6.87 10.30
C PRO A 34 -9.86 -6.93 10.28
N THR A 35 -10.53 -5.78 10.44
CA THR A 35 -11.99 -5.67 10.55
C THR A 35 -12.59 -4.73 9.52
N LYS A 36 -11.81 -4.34 8.49
CA LYS A 36 -12.32 -3.53 7.38
C LYS A 36 -12.03 -4.19 6.04
N GLY A 37 -13.06 -4.40 5.25
CA GLY A 37 -12.95 -4.96 3.91
C GLY A 37 -12.44 -3.94 2.89
N ILE A 38 -12.18 -4.39 1.66
CA ILE A 38 -11.78 -3.52 0.55
C ILE A 38 -12.89 -2.56 0.09
N ALA A 39 -14.15 -2.91 0.33
CA ALA A 39 -15.28 -2.00 0.11
C ALA A 39 -15.15 -0.70 0.91
N GLU A 40 -14.55 -0.78 2.11
CA GLU A 40 -14.30 0.36 2.99
C GLU A 40 -12.97 1.09 2.68
N ALA A 41 -12.24 0.69 1.64
CA ALA A 41 -11.11 1.45 1.12
C ALA A 41 -11.66 2.59 0.25
N THR A 42 -12.18 3.61 0.93
CA THR A 42 -12.72 4.83 0.35
C THR A 42 -11.78 5.99 0.62
N GLY A 43 -11.70 6.92 -0.32
CA GLY A 43 -11.01 8.18 -0.16
C GLY A 43 -11.93 9.29 0.37
N ALA A 44 -11.34 10.36 0.90
CA ALA A 44 -11.97 11.65 1.16
C ALA A 44 -11.47 12.69 0.13
N GLY A 45 -12.35 13.60 -0.28
CA GLY A 45 -11.98 14.72 -1.16
C GLY A 45 -11.74 14.32 -2.62
N ASN A 46 -10.62 14.77 -3.20
CA ASN A 46 -10.30 14.67 -4.64
C ASN A 46 -9.53 13.38 -5.02
N GLN A 47 -9.60 12.34 -4.18
CA GLN A 47 -8.91 11.08 -4.41
C GLN A 47 -9.44 10.39 -5.67
N GLN A 48 -8.52 9.87 -6.47
CA GLN A 48 -8.84 9.07 -7.64
C GLN A 48 -8.74 7.59 -7.25
N ILE A 49 -9.89 6.91 -7.20
CA ILE A 49 -9.99 5.51 -6.81
C ILE A 49 -10.36 4.68 -8.02
N SER A 50 -9.64 3.60 -8.23
CA SER A 50 -9.91 2.65 -9.31
C SER A 50 -9.72 1.22 -8.80
N ASP A 51 -10.61 0.33 -9.20
CA ASP A 51 -10.46 -1.11 -8.94
C ASP A 51 -9.31 -1.68 -9.78
N THR A 52 -8.56 -2.61 -9.19
CA THR A 52 -7.41 -3.28 -9.80
C THR A 52 -7.22 -4.67 -9.18
N LYS A 53 -6.12 -5.33 -9.50
CA LYS A 53 -5.71 -6.61 -8.89
C LYS A 53 -4.25 -6.56 -8.48
N VAL A 54 -3.93 -7.27 -7.39
CA VAL A 54 -2.56 -7.59 -6.99
C VAL A 54 -2.48 -9.11 -6.92
N GLY A 55 -1.74 -9.72 -7.84
CA GLY A 55 -1.75 -11.17 -8.02
C GLY A 55 -3.18 -11.68 -8.28
N ALA A 56 -3.66 -12.57 -7.40
CA ALA A 56 -5.01 -13.12 -7.48
C ALA A 56 -6.07 -12.32 -6.69
N ARG A 57 -5.65 -11.32 -5.90
CA ARG A 57 -6.54 -10.59 -4.98
C ARG A 57 -7.12 -9.35 -5.61
N ASP A 58 -8.37 -9.07 -5.25
CA ASP A 58 -9.00 -7.80 -5.56
C ASP A 58 -8.29 -6.68 -4.79
N ALA A 59 -8.06 -5.57 -5.48
CA ALA A 59 -7.34 -4.44 -4.94
C ALA A 59 -7.95 -3.11 -5.43
N LYS A 60 -7.67 -2.04 -4.72
CA LYS A 60 -8.02 -0.67 -5.11
C LYS A 60 -6.76 0.17 -5.14
N LEU A 61 -6.55 0.86 -6.26
CA LEU A 61 -5.54 1.89 -6.39
C LEU A 61 -6.16 3.24 -6.04
N ILE A 62 -5.54 3.93 -5.09
CA ILE A 62 -5.98 5.21 -4.55
C ILE A 62 -4.87 6.23 -4.80
N LYS A 63 -5.09 7.10 -5.78
CA LYS A 63 -4.19 8.18 -6.18
C LYS A 63 -4.60 9.50 -5.52
N LYS A 64 -3.60 10.38 -5.33
CA LYS A 64 -3.77 11.72 -4.73
C LYS A 64 -4.44 11.64 -3.37
N GLY A 65 -3.85 10.84 -2.48
CA GLY A 65 -4.42 10.52 -1.17
C GLY A 65 -4.51 11.73 -0.24
N ALA A 66 -3.69 11.73 0.81
CA ALA A 66 -3.57 12.91 1.69
C ALA A 66 -2.73 14.02 1.05
N SER A 67 -1.99 13.74 -0.02
CA SER A 67 -1.20 14.68 -0.81
C SER A 67 -1.16 14.27 -2.28
N ASP A 68 -0.76 15.20 -3.16
CA ASP A 68 -0.61 14.95 -4.59
C ASP A 68 0.47 13.91 -4.94
N THR A 69 1.36 13.58 -4.00
CA THR A 69 2.44 12.59 -4.17
C THR A 69 2.27 11.33 -3.32
N LEU A 70 1.08 11.14 -2.75
CA LEU A 70 0.74 9.94 -1.98
C LEU A 70 -0.15 9.01 -2.81
N CYS A 71 0.24 7.75 -2.84
CA CYS A 71 -0.49 6.67 -3.48
C CYS A 71 -0.70 5.51 -2.51
N ALA A 72 -1.86 4.85 -2.57
CA ALA A 72 -2.13 3.66 -1.78
C ALA A 72 -2.71 2.54 -2.64
N VAL A 73 -2.30 1.31 -2.35
CA VAL A 73 -2.86 0.09 -2.91
C VAL A 73 -3.49 -0.69 -1.76
N ALA A 74 -4.82 -0.71 -1.72
CA ALA A 74 -5.58 -1.47 -0.72
C ALA A 74 -5.87 -2.86 -1.28
N VAL A 75 -5.33 -3.91 -0.67
CA VAL A 75 -5.45 -5.30 -1.12
C VAL A 75 -6.35 -6.09 -0.18
N GLU A 76 -7.34 -6.78 -0.75
CA GLU A 76 -8.24 -7.63 0.01
C GLU A 76 -7.50 -8.85 0.60
N VAL A 77 -7.56 -9.02 1.92
CA VAL A 77 -7.09 -10.27 2.56
C VAL A 77 -8.24 -11.26 2.66
N ARG A 78 -9.39 -10.79 3.16
CA ARG A 78 -10.70 -11.47 3.19
C ARG A 78 -11.77 -10.40 2.96
N SER A 79 -13.02 -10.82 2.76
CA SER A 79 -14.15 -9.89 2.59
C SER A 79 -14.28 -8.85 3.72
N SER A 80 -13.82 -9.18 4.94
CA SER A 80 -13.85 -8.29 6.11
C SER A 80 -12.47 -7.74 6.53
N SER A 81 -11.41 -7.97 5.76
CA SER A 81 -10.05 -7.52 6.11
C SER A 81 -9.21 -7.15 4.90
N ARG A 82 -8.32 -6.17 5.07
CA ARG A 82 -7.44 -5.70 4.00
C ARG A 82 -6.08 -5.26 4.53
N VAL A 83 -5.14 -5.10 3.62
CA VAL A 83 -3.85 -4.44 3.87
C VAL A 83 -3.70 -3.28 2.90
N ASP A 84 -3.37 -2.12 3.44
CA ASP A 84 -3.10 -0.92 2.66
C ASP A 84 -1.57 -0.76 2.55
N PHE A 85 -1.07 -0.72 1.31
CA PHE A 85 0.30 -0.41 0.98
C PHE A 85 0.35 1.03 0.51
N ILE A 86 0.89 1.92 1.32
CA ILE A 86 0.90 3.35 1.08
C ILE A 86 2.33 3.74 0.74
N ALA A 87 2.52 4.61 -0.23
CA ALA A 87 3.80 5.21 -0.53
C ALA A 87 3.63 6.73 -0.68
N SER A 88 4.62 7.45 -0.22
CA SER A 88 4.78 8.88 -0.48
C SER A 88 6.14 9.13 -1.10
N ALA A 89 6.15 9.81 -2.24
CA ALA A 89 7.38 10.17 -2.95
C ALA A 89 7.59 11.68 -2.94
N ASN A 90 8.85 12.10 -3.02
CA ASN A 90 9.20 13.52 -3.13
C ASN A 90 8.98 14.07 -4.54
N ALA A 91 9.22 13.26 -5.58
CA ALA A 91 9.27 13.76 -6.95
C ALA A 91 7.94 13.64 -7.71
N SER A 92 7.21 12.53 -7.57
CA SER A 92 5.98 12.33 -8.36
C SER A 92 5.00 11.30 -7.77
N LEU A 93 3.72 11.46 -8.10
CA LEU A 93 2.68 10.48 -7.77
C LEU A 93 2.91 9.11 -8.41
N ASP A 94 3.41 9.08 -9.65
CA ASP A 94 3.66 7.82 -10.36
C ASP A 94 4.76 7.00 -9.70
N GLU A 95 5.82 7.64 -9.19
CA GLU A 95 6.86 6.98 -8.39
C GLU A 95 6.29 6.39 -7.10
N ALA A 96 5.41 7.13 -6.40
CA ALA A 96 4.73 6.60 -5.22
C ALA A 96 3.86 5.39 -5.57
N CYS A 97 3.06 5.46 -6.63
CA CYS A 97 2.20 4.34 -7.03
C CYS A 97 3.01 3.11 -7.45
N ASP A 98 4.09 3.28 -8.21
CA ASP A 98 4.98 2.18 -8.59
C ASP A 98 5.56 1.49 -7.34
N ALA A 99 6.05 2.25 -6.37
CA ALA A 99 6.58 1.68 -5.12
C ALA A 99 5.50 0.95 -4.31
N ALA A 100 4.31 1.55 -4.15
CA ALA A 100 3.20 0.92 -3.44
C ALA A 100 2.73 -0.38 -4.11
N THR A 101 2.61 -0.39 -5.43
CA THR A 101 2.23 -1.58 -6.22
C THR A 101 3.28 -2.67 -6.10
N LYS A 102 4.56 -2.35 -6.29
CA LYS A 102 5.66 -3.31 -6.16
C LYS A 102 5.70 -3.94 -4.77
N LEU A 103 5.56 -3.12 -3.72
CA LEU A 103 5.51 -3.61 -2.36
C LEU A 103 4.32 -4.57 -2.15
N ALA A 104 3.14 -4.18 -2.64
CA ALA A 104 1.94 -5.02 -2.56
C ALA A 104 2.15 -6.37 -3.25
N GLU A 105 2.71 -6.39 -4.47
CA GLU A 105 2.97 -7.60 -5.25
C GLU A 105 3.96 -8.55 -4.55
N ALA A 106 4.99 -8.04 -3.89
CA ALA A 106 5.94 -8.93 -3.19
C ALA A 106 5.41 -9.44 -1.85
N VAL A 107 4.50 -8.70 -1.20
CA VAL A 107 3.91 -9.10 0.08
C VAL A 107 2.70 -10.00 -0.12
N GLU A 108 1.96 -9.85 -1.23
CA GLU A 108 0.75 -10.61 -1.53
C GLU A 108 0.87 -12.13 -1.27
N PRO A 109 1.94 -12.83 -1.72
CA PRO A 109 2.07 -14.27 -1.52
C PRO A 109 2.25 -14.69 -0.06
N LYS A 110 2.59 -13.74 0.81
CA LYS A 110 2.78 -13.95 2.26
C LYS A 110 1.52 -13.63 3.05
N LEU A 111 0.50 -13.05 2.43
CA LEU A 111 -0.76 -12.75 3.10
C LEU A 111 -1.53 -14.04 3.40
N PRO A 112 -2.26 -14.10 4.53
CA PRO A 112 -3.10 -15.25 4.86
C PRO A 112 -4.09 -15.58 3.74
N LYS A 113 -4.26 -16.88 3.47
CA LYS A 113 -5.32 -17.37 2.57
C LYS A 113 -6.69 -17.39 3.27
#